data_AF-M9RD17-F1
#
_entry.id   AF-M9RD17-F1
#
_cell.length_a   1.000
_cell.length_b   1.000
_cell.length_c   1.000
_cell.angle_alpha   90.00
_cell.angle_beta   90.00
_cell.angle_gamma   90.00
#
_symmetry.space_group_name_H-M   'P 1'
#
loop_
_entity.id
_entity.type
_entity.pdbx_description
1 polymer ?
#
loop_
_entity_poly.entity_id
_entity_poly.type
_entity_poly.pdbx_seq_one_letter_code
_entity_poly.pdbx_strand_id
1 'polypeptide(L)' 'MGWYIVFGVLFVVPLWQMVPNYRLPQWAALIALIPFGIFVLLWVMAFRDKITIPGIDK' A
#
# COMPACT_ATOMS: atom_id res chain seq x y z
N MET A 1 -14.09 15.64 18.60
CA MET A 1 -13.79 16.00 17.19
C MET A 1 -12.57 15.27 16.63
N GLY A 2 -11.66 14.68 17.43
CA GLY A 2 -10.48 13.96 16.92
C GLY A 2 -10.69 12.54 16.38
N TRP A 3 -11.91 11.99 16.45
CA TRP A 3 -12.20 10.61 16.05
C TRP A 3 -11.88 10.30 14.58
N TYR A 4 -12.02 11.27 13.68
CA TYR A 4 -11.71 11.10 12.25
C TYR A 4 -10.23 10.76 12.01
N ILE A 5 -9.33 11.26 12.84
CA ILE A 5 -7.89 10.97 12.74
C ILE A 5 -7.64 9.51 13.15
N VAL A 6 -8.28 9.05 14.22
CA VAL A 6 -8.15 7.67 14.71
C VAL A 6 -8.64 6.69 13.65
N PHE A 7 -9.80 6.95 13.03
CA PHE A 7 -10.29 6.13 11.93
C PHE A 7 -9.38 6.17 10.71
N GLY A 8 -8.87 7.35 10.32
CA GLY A 8 -7.93 7.46 9.20
C GLY A 8 -6.66 6.65 9.42
N VAL A 9 -6.08 6.71 10.62
CA VAL A 9 -4.89 5.95 11.00
C VAL A 9 -5.16 4.44 10.95
N LEU A 10 -6.31 3.98 11.44
CA LEU A 10 -6.69 2.55 11.38
C LEU A 10 -6.82 2.01 9.95
N PHE A 11 -7.13 2.85 8.96
CA PHE A 11 -7.16 2.45 7.56
C PHE A 11 -5.78 2.55 6.89
N VAL A 12 -5.03 3.63 7.13
CA VAL A 12 -3.76 3.91 6.44
C VAL A 12 -2.60 3.04 6.96
N VAL A 13 -2.52 2.80 8.27
CA VAL A 13 -1.44 2.01 8.88
C VAL A 13 -1.37 0.57 8.35
N PRO A 14 -2.46 -0.23 8.33
CA PRO A 14 -2.38 -1.59 7.81
C PRO A 14 -2.00 -1.61 6.32
N LEU A 15 -2.43 -0.61 5.53
CA LEU A 15 -2.01 -0.47 4.14
C LEU A 15 -0.50 -0.24 4.00
N TRP A 16 0.11 0.59 4.86
CA TRP A 16 1.56 0.79 4.89
C TRP A 16 2.34 -0.47 5.25
N GLN A 17 1.82 -1.29 6.16
CA GLN A 17 2.46 -2.56 6.51
C GLN A 17 2.35 -3.60 5.40
N MET A 18 1.34 -3.52 4.53
CA MET A 18 1.22 -4.40 3.38
C MET A 18 2.26 -4.08 2.29
N VAL A 19 2.61 -2.81 2.07
CA VAL A 19 3.60 -2.37 1.04
C VAL A 19 4.89 -3.22 1.03
N PRO A 20 5.66 -3.30 2.13
CA PRO A 20 6.89 -4.09 2.14
C PRO A 20 6.67 -5.59 1.96
N ASN A 21 5.56 -6.14 2.47
CA ASN A 21 5.23 -7.57 2.33
C ASN A 21 5.00 -7.97 0.88
N TYR A 22 4.49 -7.06 0.05
CA TYR A 22 4.36 -7.31 -1.37
C TYR A 22 5.68 -7.14 -2.12
N ARG A 23 6.82 -6.78 -1.50
CA ARG A 23 8.07 -6.30 -2.17
C ARG A 23 7.93 -4.92 -2.83
N LEU A 24 6.89 -4.14 -2.53
CA LEU A 24 6.76 -2.80 -3.10
C LEU A 24 7.88 -1.91 -2.55
N PRO A 25 8.38 -0.96 -3.34
CA PRO A 25 9.39 -0.05 -2.85
C PRO A 25 8.84 0.85 -1.74
N GLN A 26 9.67 1.16 -0.74
CA GLN A 26 9.26 1.87 0.48
C GLN A 26 8.69 3.27 0.19
N TRP A 27 9.09 3.93 -0.90
CA TRP A 27 8.50 5.20 -1.35
C TRP A 27 7.04 5.07 -1.83
N ALA A 28 6.59 3.89 -2.26
CA ALA A 28 5.20 3.65 -2.65
C ALA A 28 4.23 3.77 -1.46
N ALA A 29 4.73 3.62 -0.23
CA ALA A 29 3.94 3.90 0.98
C ALA A 29 3.44 5.34 0.99
N LEU A 30 4.21 6.33 0.51
CA LEU A 30 3.80 7.74 0.51
C LEU A 30 2.50 7.99 -0.29
N ILE A 31 2.20 7.13 -1.27
CA ILE A 31 0.96 7.21 -2.06
C ILE A 31 -0.26 6.94 -1.16
N ALA A 32 -0.15 6.13 -0.11
CA ALA A 32 -1.26 5.83 0.81
C ALA A 32 -1.71 7.04 1.66
N LEU A 33 -0.88 8.07 1.75
CA LEU A 33 -1.18 9.30 2.47
C LEU A 33 -2.24 10.15 1.74
N ILE A 34 -2.41 9.92 0.44
CA ILE A 34 -3.40 10.58 -0.42
C ILE A 34 -4.68 9.74 -0.37
N PRO A 35 -5.87 10.33 -0.09
CA PRO A 35 -7.13 9.59 -0.01
C PRO A 35 -7.41 8.72 -1.25
N PHE A 36 -7.07 9.22 -2.44
CA PHE A 36 -7.16 8.49 -3.70
C PHE A 36 -6.03 7.49 -3.94
N GLY A 37 -4.88 7.69 -3.30
CA GLY A 37 -3.73 6.80 -3.46
C GLY A 37 -3.97 5.41 -2.88
N ILE A 38 -4.93 5.25 -1.96
CA ILE A 38 -5.40 3.93 -1.49
C ILE A 38 -5.89 3.07 -2.65
N PHE A 39 -6.72 3.62 -3.54
CA PHE A 39 -7.21 2.88 -4.71
C PHE A 39 -6.08 2.45 -5.65
N VAL A 40 -5.10 3.34 -5.85
CA VAL A 40 -3.91 3.06 -6.66
C VAL A 40 -3.06 1.96 -6.02
N LEU A 41 -2.81 2.02 -4.72
CA LEU A 41 -2.04 1.02 -3.99
C LEU A 41 -2.70 -0.35 -4.01
N LEU A 42 -4.02 -0.39 -3.79
CA LEU A 42 -4.80 -1.63 -3.88
C LEU A 42 -4.73 -2.23 -5.29
N TRP A 43 -4.85 -1.40 -6.33
CA TRP A 43 -4.65 -1.83 -7.72
C TRP A 43 -3.25 -2.41 -7.90
N VAL A 44 -2.21 -1.65 -7.54
CA VAL A 44 -0.83 -2.10 -7.71
C VAL A 44 -0.58 -3.41 -6.98
N MET A 45 -1.03 -3.57 -5.73
CA MET A 45 -0.90 -4.84 -4.98
C MET A 45 -1.64 -6.00 -5.66
N ALA A 46 -2.90 -5.80 -6.06
CA ALA A 46 -3.74 -6.83 -6.67
C ALA A 46 -3.19 -7.34 -8.01
N PHE A 47 -2.55 -6.48 -8.79
CA PHE A 47 -1.97 -6.86 -10.08
C PHE A 47 -0.52 -7.31 -9.97
N ARG A 48 0.20 -6.90 -8.94
CA ARG A 48 1.61 -7.24 -8.77
C ARG A 48 1.82 -8.69 -8.35
N ASP A 49 0.86 -9.31 -7.67
CA ASP A 49 0.85 -10.77 -7.44
C ASP A 49 0.82 -11.58 -8.75
N LYS A 50 0.28 -11.00 -9.84
CA LYS A 50 0.24 -11.62 -11.17
C LYS A 50 1.49 -11.34 -12.01
N ILE A 51 2.40 -10.49 -11.53
CA ILE A 51 3.61 -10.07 -12.26
C ILE A 51 4.82 -10.71 -11.57
N THR A 52 5.23 -11.89 -12.05
CA THR A 52 6.53 -12.48 -11.70
C THR A 52 7.61 -11.80 -12.54
N ILE A 53 8.56 -11.13 -11.90
CA ILE A 53 9.73 -10.54 -12.57
C ILE A 53 10.85 -11.59 -12.55
N PRO A 54 11.18 -12.24 -13.69
CA PRO A 54 12.25 -13.22 -13.75
C PRO A 54 13.58 -12.57 -13.35
N GLY A 55 14.22 -13.09 -12.30
CA GLY A 55 15.51 -12.61 -11.77
C GLY A 55 15.42 -11.72 -10.51
N ILE A 56 14.23 -11.25 -10.11
CA ILE A 56 13.96 -10.62 -8.81
C ILE A 56 13.20 -11.58 -7.90
N ASP A 57 12.25 -12.30 -8.48
CA ASP A 57 11.44 -13.29 -7.78
C ASP A 57 12.10 -14.67 -7.93
N LYS A 58 12.71 -15.17 -6.84
CA LYS A 58 13.15 -16.56 -6.69
C LYS A 58 11.98 -17.48 -6.41
#